data_AF-V9IJL4-F1
#
_entry.id   AF-V9IJL4-F1
#
_cell.length_a   1.000
_cell.length_b   1.000
_cell.length_c   1.000
_cell.angle_alpha   90.00
_cell.angle_beta   90.00
_cell.angle_gamma   90.00
#
_symmetry.space_group_name_H-M   'P 1'
#
loop_
_entity.id
_entity.type
_entity.pdbx_description
1 polymer ?
#
loop_
_entity_poly.entity_id
_entity_poly.type
_entity_poly.pdbx_seq_one_letter_code
_entity_poly.pdbx_strand_id
1 'polypeptide(L)'
;MLCLEGLKEIIGYTLKVKYCHLFHKPCQICAVGVLECMPLAAAYGLDEVYRKSLRWITRHFVRIWPCKAFATLPKELMAKCYHQHIVHMSTDNVLQTMMDCDKLLATLPNVRWAEPVFRMVSNLLETSVKFLSDNFSGVLGNENFQSLGRELTWNISRLEDNFLAAAERLPPEQACKSYSKLHKMLTSAQQDEIQEKIKWGPLFVDFLKKIQSRVEKCLVRDAARAARTTSWLKMDLELRRRIQELACLVILPHETSRRQSRHSNFIKEPRSVSNRSTTINRTLDLKRVKMVISEHNHKSLKQTVTQQQSKKVFNKPKSDPLERKMQNDKQITTDTNRPKSWPNKLEVKSRYLEPRNKSVPKETTQPIHQEKL
;
A
#
# COMPACT_ATOMS: atom_id res chain seq x y z
N MET A 1 -14.27 -7.82 43.70
CA MET A 1 -13.75 -8.22 42.38
C MET A 1 -14.11 -9.69 42.18
N LEU A 2 -14.79 -10.06 41.08
CA LEU A 2 -15.11 -11.46 40.82
C LEU A 2 -13.83 -12.16 40.34
N CYS A 3 -13.20 -12.98 41.19
CA CYS A 3 -11.97 -13.74 40.93
C CYS A 3 -12.20 -14.84 39.87
N LEU A 4 -12.51 -14.45 38.63
CA LEU A 4 -12.79 -15.31 37.48
C LEU A 4 -11.52 -15.56 36.66
N GLU A 5 -10.45 -15.92 37.35
CA GLU A 5 -9.18 -16.32 36.74
C GLU A 5 -9.41 -17.64 35.99
N GLY A 6 -9.45 -17.61 34.64
CA GLY A 6 -9.80 -18.77 33.82
C GLY A 6 -11.12 -18.65 33.04
N LEU A 7 -12.04 -17.74 33.39
CA LEU A 7 -13.33 -17.66 32.69
C LEU A 7 -13.17 -17.20 31.23
N LYS A 8 -12.23 -16.28 30.97
CA LYS A 8 -11.94 -15.82 29.61
C LYS A 8 -11.39 -16.94 28.75
N GLU A 9 -10.58 -17.82 29.33
CA GLU A 9 -10.00 -18.99 28.71
C GLU A 9 -11.09 -20.02 28.38
N ILE A 10 -12.02 -20.27 29.31
CA ILE A 10 -13.16 -21.18 29.11
C ILE A 10 -14.11 -20.65 28.03
N ILE A 11 -14.46 -19.36 28.08
CA ILE A 11 -15.28 -18.72 27.05
C ILE A 11 -14.56 -18.80 25.71
N GLY A 12 -13.27 -18.44 25.68
CA GLY A 12 -12.46 -18.50 24.47
C GLY A 12 -12.37 -19.90 23.88
N TYR A 13 -12.19 -20.93 24.72
CA TYR A 13 -12.21 -22.34 24.31
C TYR A 13 -13.58 -22.76 23.77
N THR A 14 -14.65 -22.38 24.45
CA THR A 14 -16.03 -22.67 24.03
C THR A 14 -16.33 -22.05 22.65
N LEU A 15 -15.96 -20.79 22.43
CA LEU A 15 -16.10 -20.14 21.11
C LEU A 15 -15.30 -20.89 20.04
N LYS A 16 -14.04 -21.26 20.34
CA LYS A 16 -13.18 -22.01 19.44
C LYS A 16 -13.79 -23.34 19.01
N VAL A 17 -14.38 -24.10 19.94
CA VAL A 17 -14.92 -25.44 19.66
C VAL A 17 -16.30 -25.37 19.03
N LYS A 18 -17.23 -24.57 19.57
CA LYS A 18 -18.64 -24.57 19.17
C LYS A 18 -18.93 -23.77 17.91
N TYR A 19 -18.18 -22.69 17.65
CA TYR A 19 -18.47 -21.76 16.56
C TYR A 19 -17.38 -21.74 15.49
N CYS A 20 -16.10 -21.80 15.91
CA CYS A 20 -14.97 -21.72 14.98
C CYS A 20 -14.44 -23.09 14.52
N HIS A 21 -14.91 -24.21 15.10
CA HIS A 21 -14.38 -25.57 14.92
C HIS A 21 -12.84 -25.61 14.84
N LEU A 22 -12.18 -24.98 15.82
CA LEU A 22 -10.73 -24.89 15.93
C LEU A 22 -10.04 -24.26 14.70
N PHE A 23 -10.75 -23.42 13.95
CA PHE A 23 -10.25 -22.71 12.76
C PHE A 23 -9.79 -23.65 11.64
N HIS A 24 -10.51 -24.76 11.44
CA HIS A 24 -10.30 -25.67 10.30
C HIS A 24 -10.69 -25.01 8.95
N LYS A 25 -10.55 -25.73 7.83
CA LYS A 25 -10.98 -25.24 6.51
C LYS A 25 -12.45 -24.78 6.58
N PRO A 26 -12.84 -23.64 5.94
CA PRO A 26 -14.19 -23.12 6.06
C PRO A 26 -15.25 -24.18 5.80
N CYS A 27 -16.14 -24.38 6.77
CA CYS A 27 -17.41 -25.08 6.61
C CYS A 27 -18.56 -24.07 6.71
N GLN A 28 -19.80 -24.50 6.48
CA GLN A 28 -20.96 -23.61 6.55
C GLN A 28 -21.09 -22.94 7.92
N ILE A 29 -20.84 -23.69 8.99
CA ILE A 29 -20.90 -23.18 10.37
C ILE A 29 -19.78 -22.18 10.63
N CYS A 30 -18.53 -22.52 10.30
CA CYS A 30 -17.38 -21.65 10.58
C CYS A 30 -17.40 -20.33 9.80
N ALA A 31 -17.92 -20.35 8.57
CA ALA A 31 -17.99 -19.14 7.75
C ALA A 31 -18.81 -18.03 8.44
N VAL A 32 -19.87 -18.40 9.17
CA VAL A 32 -20.68 -17.47 9.96
C VAL A 32 -20.13 -17.34 11.37
N GLY A 33 -19.86 -18.45 12.04
CA GLY A 33 -19.46 -18.50 13.46
C GLY A 33 -18.17 -17.72 13.75
N VAL A 34 -17.16 -17.77 12.88
CA VAL A 34 -15.92 -17.00 13.07
C VAL A 34 -16.19 -15.49 12.99
N LEU A 35 -17.10 -15.07 12.11
CA LEU A 35 -17.46 -13.66 11.92
C LEU A 35 -18.33 -13.14 13.07
N GLU A 36 -19.17 -13.98 13.67
CA GLU A 36 -19.93 -13.63 14.88
C GLU A 36 -19.05 -13.60 16.13
N CYS A 37 -18.08 -14.52 16.24
CA CYS A 37 -17.16 -14.58 17.37
C CYS A 37 -16.14 -13.44 17.38
N MET A 38 -15.75 -12.90 16.23
CA MET A 38 -14.70 -11.90 16.13
C MET A 38 -15.04 -10.57 16.84
N PRO A 39 -16.23 -9.96 16.65
CA PRO A 39 -16.66 -8.80 17.43
C PRO A 39 -16.72 -9.06 18.94
N LEU A 40 -17.23 -10.22 19.34
CA LEU A 40 -17.27 -10.61 20.75
C LEU A 40 -15.86 -10.70 21.34
N ALA A 41 -14.95 -11.35 20.61
CA ALA A 41 -13.56 -11.47 21.02
C ALA A 41 -12.87 -10.11 21.14
N ALA A 42 -13.16 -9.17 20.22
CA ALA A 42 -12.64 -7.81 20.29
C ALA A 42 -13.21 -7.03 21.48
N ALA A 43 -14.52 -7.15 21.76
CA ALA A 43 -15.19 -6.40 22.81
C ALA A 43 -14.78 -6.86 24.23
N TYR A 44 -14.60 -8.17 24.43
CA TYR A 44 -14.27 -8.75 25.74
C TYR A 44 -12.77 -9.02 25.95
N GLY A 45 -11.92 -8.67 24.98
CA GLY A 45 -10.46 -8.85 25.05
C GLY A 45 -10.05 -10.33 25.00
N LEU A 46 -10.74 -11.16 24.21
CA LEU A 46 -10.39 -12.56 23.96
C LEU A 46 -9.33 -12.64 22.86
N ASP A 47 -8.14 -12.19 23.21
CA ASP A 47 -6.97 -11.96 22.36
C ASP A 47 -6.59 -13.14 21.46
N GLU A 48 -6.58 -14.36 21.99
CA GLU A 48 -6.22 -15.56 21.24
C GLU A 48 -7.25 -15.86 20.13
N VAL A 49 -8.54 -15.78 20.48
CA VAL A 49 -9.65 -16.00 19.55
C VAL A 49 -9.66 -14.91 18.48
N TYR A 50 -9.53 -13.65 18.88
CA TYR A 50 -9.47 -12.51 17.97
C TYR A 50 -8.35 -12.66 16.93
N ARG A 51 -7.11 -12.94 17.36
CA ARG A 51 -5.96 -13.13 16.46
C ARG A 51 -6.15 -14.34 15.54
N LYS A 52 -6.68 -15.44 16.04
CA LYS A 52 -6.95 -16.63 15.22
C LYS A 52 -8.04 -16.37 14.19
N SER A 53 -9.14 -15.69 14.57
CA SER A 53 -10.19 -15.27 13.64
C SER A 53 -9.64 -14.37 12.54
N LEU A 54 -8.84 -13.37 12.90
CA LEU A 54 -8.25 -12.44 11.93
C LEU A 54 -7.40 -13.18 10.89
N ARG A 55 -6.46 -14.03 11.33
CA ARG A 55 -5.63 -14.84 10.43
C ARG A 55 -6.44 -15.80 9.57
N TRP A 56 -7.47 -16.42 10.15
CA TRP A 56 -8.32 -17.37 9.45
C TRP A 56 -9.16 -16.71 8.35
N ILE A 57 -9.74 -15.54 8.66
CA ILE A 57 -10.49 -14.75 7.68
C ILE A 57 -9.57 -14.31 6.54
N THR A 58 -8.37 -13.80 6.84
CA THR A 58 -7.38 -13.41 5.83
C THR A 58 -6.95 -14.60 4.96
N ARG A 59 -6.67 -15.76 5.56
CA ARG A 59 -6.27 -16.97 4.82
C ARG A 59 -7.36 -17.47 3.87
N HIS A 60 -8.62 -17.29 4.22
CA HIS A 60 -9.77 -17.81 3.48
C HIS A 60 -10.63 -16.70 2.85
N PHE A 61 -10.05 -15.53 2.60
CA PHE A 61 -10.78 -14.33 2.24
C PHE A 61 -11.69 -14.49 1.01
N VAL A 62 -11.25 -15.22 -0.01
CA VAL A 62 -12.03 -15.52 -1.22
C VAL A 62 -13.39 -16.14 -0.91
N ARG A 63 -13.48 -16.95 0.16
CA ARG A 63 -14.73 -17.59 0.56
C ARG A 63 -15.49 -16.79 1.61
N ILE A 64 -14.79 -16.06 2.47
CA ILE A 64 -15.39 -15.39 3.64
C ILE A 64 -15.87 -13.98 3.32
N TRP A 65 -15.11 -13.21 2.54
CA TRP A 65 -15.46 -11.83 2.21
C TRP A 65 -16.76 -11.69 1.40
N PRO A 66 -17.12 -12.60 0.46
CA PRO A 66 -18.42 -12.58 -0.20
C PRO A 66 -19.62 -12.75 0.75
N CYS A 67 -19.42 -13.27 1.96
CA CYS A 67 -20.53 -13.57 2.84
C CYS A 67 -21.16 -12.28 3.37
N LYS A 68 -22.50 -12.24 3.41
CA LYS A 68 -23.26 -11.12 4.00
C LYS A 68 -22.83 -10.83 5.45
N ALA A 69 -22.55 -11.87 6.23
CA ALA A 69 -22.05 -11.76 7.60
C ALA A 69 -20.75 -10.93 7.70
N PHE A 70 -19.86 -11.03 6.71
CA PHE A 70 -18.61 -10.26 6.68
C PHE A 70 -18.89 -8.80 6.32
N ALA A 71 -19.74 -8.56 5.32
CA ALA A 71 -20.14 -7.23 4.90
C ALA A 71 -20.89 -6.43 5.99
N THR A 72 -21.51 -7.12 6.95
CA THR A 72 -22.20 -6.50 8.09
C THR A 72 -21.30 -6.25 9.31
N LEU A 73 -20.02 -6.64 9.25
CA LEU A 73 -19.10 -6.38 10.36
C LEU A 73 -18.89 -4.87 10.57
N PRO A 74 -18.59 -4.44 11.81
CA PRO A 74 -18.07 -3.09 12.07
C PRO A 74 -16.91 -2.75 11.13
N LYS A 75 -16.91 -1.52 10.58
CA LYS A 75 -15.93 -1.08 9.58
C LYS A 75 -14.50 -1.19 10.09
N GLU A 76 -14.30 -0.99 11.39
CA GLU A 76 -13.02 -1.12 12.07
C GLU A 76 -12.49 -2.56 11.98
N LEU A 77 -13.36 -3.56 12.13
CA LEU A 77 -12.96 -4.97 12.04
C LEU A 77 -12.68 -5.39 10.59
N MET A 78 -13.50 -4.94 9.63
CA MET A 78 -13.20 -5.12 8.21
C MET A 78 -11.84 -4.51 7.85
N ALA A 79 -11.57 -3.28 8.31
CA ALA A 79 -10.29 -2.63 8.09
C ALA A 79 -9.13 -3.44 8.71
N LYS A 80 -9.29 -4.04 9.89
CA LYS A 80 -8.26 -4.92 10.47
C LYS A 80 -8.01 -6.16 9.61
N CYS A 81 -9.06 -6.80 9.07
CA CYS A 81 -8.92 -7.94 8.15
C CYS A 81 -8.14 -7.55 6.89
N TYR A 82 -8.43 -6.38 6.32
CA TYR A 82 -7.72 -5.82 5.18
C TYR A 82 -6.25 -5.54 5.48
N HIS A 83 -5.95 -4.84 6.60
CA HIS A 83 -4.57 -4.55 7.00
C HIS A 83 -3.77 -5.81 7.32
N GLN A 84 -4.41 -6.83 7.93
CA GLN A 84 -3.77 -8.12 8.16
C GLN A 84 -3.31 -8.75 6.84
N HIS A 85 -4.11 -8.65 5.77
CA HIS A 85 -3.73 -9.17 4.46
C HIS A 85 -2.53 -8.44 3.89
N ILE A 86 -2.52 -7.11 3.96
CA ILE A 86 -1.42 -6.28 3.44
C ILE A 86 -0.10 -6.58 4.17
N VAL A 87 -0.12 -6.62 5.50
CA VAL A 87 1.10 -6.82 6.31
C VAL A 87 1.73 -8.19 6.06
N HIS A 88 0.92 -9.19 5.71
CA HIS A 88 1.39 -10.54 5.40
C HIS A 88 1.59 -10.79 3.91
N MET A 89 1.42 -9.78 3.06
CA MET A 89 1.72 -9.89 1.65
C MET A 89 3.24 -9.97 1.43
N SER A 90 3.67 -10.93 0.60
CA SER A 90 5.07 -11.22 0.28
C SER A 90 5.24 -11.50 -1.21
N THR A 91 6.49 -11.56 -1.66
CA THR A 91 6.82 -11.93 -3.05
C THR A 91 6.33 -13.32 -3.45
N ASP A 92 6.05 -14.19 -2.48
CA ASP A 92 5.56 -15.56 -2.72
C ASP A 92 4.05 -15.62 -2.90
N ASN A 93 3.31 -14.77 -2.19
CA ASN A 93 1.85 -14.85 -2.16
C ASN A 93 1.14 -13.72 -2.93
N VAL A 94 1.86 -12.69 -3.39
CA VAL A 94 1.26 -11.54 -4.10
C VAL A 94 0.52 -11.98 -5.37
N LEU A 95 1.09 -12.90 -6.16
CA LEU A 95 0.47 -13.38 -7.39
C LEU A 95 -0.84 -14.13 -7.10
N GLN A 96 -0.82 -14.99 -6.09
CA GLN A 96 -2.01 -15.70 -5.64
C GLN A 96 -3.08 -14.72 -5.14
N THR A 97 -2.68 -13.71 -4.36
CA THR A 97 -3.58 -12.66 -3.86
C THR A 97 -4.27 -11.92 -5.01
N MET A 98 -3.55 -11.58 -6.08
CA MET A 98 -4.12 -10.87 -7.23
C MET A 98 -5.16 -11.73 -7.96
N MET A 99 -4.82 -13.00 -8.25
CA MET A 99 -5.76 -13.94 -8.89
C MET A 99 -7.01 -14.19 -8.03
N ASP A 100 -6.83 -14.27 -6.72
CA ASP A 100 -7.90 -14.45 -5.75
C ASP A 100 -8.78 -13.20 -5.63
N CYS A 101 -8.21 -11.99 -5.72
CA CYS A 101 -8.96 -10.74 -5.81
C CYS A 101 -9.81 -10.69 -7.08
N ASP A 102 -9.26 -11.05 -8.23
CA ASP A 102 -10.03 -11.06 -9.48
C ASP A 102 -11.16 -12.10 -9.44
N LYS A 103 -10.89 -13.29 -8.88
CA LYS A 103 -11.91 -14.32 -8.67
C LYS A 103 -13.01 -13.82 -7.73
N LEU A 104 -12.63 -13.10 -6.67
CA LEU A 104 -13.55 -12.54 -5.71
C LEU A 104 -14.42 -11.44 -6.36
N LEU A 105 -13.82 -10.50 -7.10
CA LEU A 105 -14.55 -9.47 -7.84
C LEU A 105 -15.53 -10.06 -8.86
N ALA A 106 -15.16 -11.16 -9.52
CA ALA A 106 -16.03 -11.85 -10.48
C ALA A 106 -17.20 -12.63 -9.83
N THR A 107 -17.08 -12.99 -8.55
CA THR A 107 -18.09 -13.80 -7.83
C THR A 107 -18.98 -12.98 -6.89
N LEU A 108 -18.62 -11.73 -6.62
CA LEU A 108 -19.39 -10.85 -5.75
C LEU A 108 -20.74 -10.47 -6.41
N PRO A 109 -21.86 -10.56 -5.68
CA PRO A 109 -23.15 -10.14 -6.20
C PRO A 109 -23.21 -8.61 -6.33
N ASN A 110 -23.81 -8.12 -7.41
CA ASN A 110 -24.01 -6.68 -7.62
C ASN A 110 -25.21 -6.16 -6.81
N VAL A 111 -25.02 -6.06 -5.50
CA VAL A 111 -26.06 -5.67 -4.53
C VAL A 111 -25.50 -4.71 -3.49
N ARG A 112 -26.33 -3.82 -2.96
CA ARG A 112 -25.91 -2.72 -2.07
C ARG A 112 -25.13 -3.17 -0.84
N TRP A 113 -25.44 -4.34 -0.28
CA TRP A 113 -24.72 -4.83 0.90
C TRP A 113 -23.31 -5.31 0.57
N ALA A 114 -23.02 -5.71 -0.66
CA ALA A 114 -21.71 -6.21 -1.09
C ALA A 114 -20.74 -5.08 -1.48
N GLU A 115 -21.25 -3.86 -1.70
CA GLU A 115 -20.50 -2.68 -2.09
C GLU A 115 -19.26 -2.38 -1.20
N PRO A 116 -19.33 -2.45 0.14
CA PRO A 116 -18.14 -2.24 0.98
C PRO A 116 -17.06 -3.30 0.76
N VAL A 117 -17.46 -4.54 0.47
CA VAL A 117 -16.54 -5.64 0.17
C VAL A 117 -15.91 -5.42 -1.19
N PHE A 118 -16.71 -5.03 -2.20
CA PHE A 118 -16.21 -4.72 -3.54
C PHE A 118 -15.08 -3.70 -3.49
N ARG A 119 -15.31 -2.54 -2.87
CA ARG A 119 -14.27 -1.50 -2.70
C ARG A 119 -13.04 -2.02 -1.96
N MET A 120 -13.23 -2.80 -0.91
CA MET A 120 -12.12 -3.34 -0.12
C MET A 120 -11.26 -4.30 -0.95
N VAL A 121 -11.87 -5.12 -1.82
CA VAL A 121 -11.16 -6.02 -2.73
C VAL A 121 -10.45 -5.26 -3.84
N SER A 122 -11.10 -4.25 -4.45
CA SER A 122 -10.45 -3.38 -5.43
C SER A 122 -9.23 -2.67 -4.84
N ASN A 123 -9.36 -2.11 -3.63
CA ASN A 123 -8.24 -1.50 -2.92
C ASN A 123 -7.13 -2.51 -2.60
N LEU A 124 -7.47 -3.78 -2.32
CA LEU A 124 -6.48 -4.83 -2.09
C LEU A 124 -5.72 -5.17 -3.37
N LEU A 125 -6.43 -5.26 -4.51
CA LEU A 125 -5.82 -5.50 -5.81
C LEU A 125 -4.88 -4.35 -6.18
N GLU A 126 -5.31 -3.10 -6.05
CA GLU A 126 -4.46 -1.93 -6.30
C GLU A 126 -3.22 -1.91 -5.40
N THR A 127 -3.37 -2.25 -4.12
CA THR A 127 -2.25 -2.35 -3.17
C THR A 127 -1.31 -3.49 -3.55
N SER A 128 -1.83 -4.60 -4.07
CA SER A 128 -1.05 -5.74 -4.56
C SER A 128 -0.24 -5.37 -5.81
N VAL A 129 -0.85 -4.62 -6.76
CA VAL A 129 -0.16 -4.08 -7.95
C VAL A 129 0.95 -3.11 -7.54
N LYS A 130 0.70 -2.25 -6.54
CA LYS A 130 1.72 -1.36 -5.99
C LYS A 130 2.88 -2.13 -5.36
N PHE A 131 2.58 -3.13 -4.51
CA PHE A 131 3.59 -3.98 -3.89
C PHE A 131 4.41 -4.76 -4.94
N LEU A 132 3.75 -5.23 -6.00
CA LEU A 132 4.40 -5.85 -7.15
C LEU A 132 5.37 -4.89 -7.82
N SER A 133 5.00 -3.62 -8.01
CA SER A 133 5.90 -2.59 -8.58
C SER A 133 7.12 -2.34 -7.70
N ASP A 134 6.94 -2.25 -6.37
CA ASP A 134 8.02 -2.01 -5.41
C ASP A 134 8.98 -3.20 -5.26
N ASN A 135 8.51 -4.42 -5.53
CA ASN A 135 9.27 -5.67 -5.36
C ASN A 135 9.41 -6.49 -6.66
N PHE A 136 9.29 -5.83 -7.81
CA PHE A 136 9.11 -6.47 -9.11
C PHE A 136 10.22 -7.48 -9.45
N SER A 137 11.48 -7.09 -9.25
CA SER A 137 12.63 -7.97 -9.50
C SER A 137 12.67 -9.21 -8.58
N GLY A 138 12.12 -9.09 -7.37
CA GLY A 138 11.96 -10.20 -6.43
C GLY A 138 10.89 -11.18 -6.91
N VAL A 139 9.74 -10.67 -7.34
CA VAL A 139 8.64 -11.50 -7.87
C VAL A 139 9.06 -12.25 -9.14
N LEU A 140 9.76 -11.59 -10.07
CA LEU A 140 10.30 -12.25 -11.26
C LEU A 140 11.28 -13.39 -10.96
N GLY A 141 11.93 -13.35 -9.79
CA GLY A 141 12.86 -14.40 -9.35
C GLY A 141 12.22 -15.57 -8.67
N ASN A 142 10.92 -15.48 -8.37
CA ASN A 142 10.27 -16.48 -7.54
C ASN A 142 9.96 -17.73 -8.35
N GLU A 143 10.06 -18.89 -7.72
CA GLU A 143 9.63 -20.16 -8.31
C GLU A 143 8.14 -20.12 -8.67
N ASN A 144 7.32 -19.43 -7.87
CA ASN A 144 5.90 -19.24 -8.16
C ASN A 144 5.64 -18.45 -9.45
N PHE A 145 6.56 -17.56 -9.83
CA PHE A 145 6.46 -16.84 -11.10
C PHE A 145 6.97 -17.70 -12.26
N GLN A 146 8.07 -18.41 -12.07
CA GLN A 146 8.64 -19.27 -13.10
C GLN A 146 7.75 -20.49 -13.41
N SER A 147 7.00 -21.00 -12.43
CA SER A 147 6.05 -22.11 -12.62
C SER A 147 4.84 -21.72 -13.48
N LEU A 148 4.44 -20.44 -13.50
CA LEU A 148 3.40 -19.94 -14.42
C LEU A 148 3.75 -20.24 -15.87
N GLY A 149 5.03 -20.15 -16.23
CA GLY A 149 5.51 -20.42 -17.58
C GLY A 149 5.54 -21.90 -17.97
N ARG A 150 5.40 -22.82 -17.00
CA ARG A 150 5.46 -24.28 -17.24
C ARG A 150 4.07 -24.92 -17.35
N GLU A 151 3.09 -24.47 -16.56
CA GLU A 151 1.85 -25.26 -16.35
C GLU A 151 0.53 -24.47 -16.52
N LEU A 152 0.49 -23.12 -16.42
CA LEU A 152 -0.78 -22.38 -16.33
C LEU A 152 -0.88 -21.16 -17.26
N THR A 153 -1.15 -21.40 -18.55
CA THR A 153 -1.33 -20.35 -19.57
C THR A 153 -2.47 -19.37 -19.29
N TRP A 154 -3.58 -19.84 -18.71
CA TRP A 154 -4.75 -18.98 -18.40
C TRP A 154 -4.48 -17.96 -17.28
N ASN A 155 -3.58 -18.29 -16.35
CA ASN A 155 -3.17 -17.36 -15.31
C ASN A 155 -2.34 -16.20 -15.87
N ILE A 156 -1.59 -16.45 -16.94
CA ILE A 156 -0.75 -15.43 -17.58
C ILE A 156 -1.62 -14.29 -18.10
N SER A 157 -2.70 -14.59 -18.83
CA SER A 157 -3.58 -13.55 -19.38
C SER A 157 -4.26 -12.70 -18.29
N ARG A 158 -4.68 -13.30 -17.17
CA ARG A 158 -5.30 -12.56 -16.05
C ARG A 158 -4.29 -11.68 -15.30
N LEU A 159 -3.06 -12.16 -15.18
CA LEU A 159 -1.99 -11.41 -14.53
C LEU A 159 -1.37 -10.36 -15.45
N GLU A 160 -1.50 -10.52 -16.77
CA GLU A 160 -0.82 -9.69 -17.76
C GLU A 160 -1.09 -8.20 -17.57
N ASP A 161 -2.36 -7.80 -17.52
CA ASP A 161 -2.76 -6.40 -17.35
C ASP A 161 -2.20 -5.81 -16.05
N ASN A 162 -2.24 -6.58 -14.97
CA ASN A 162 -1.72 -6.16 -13.68
C ASN A 162 -0.20 -6.01 -13.69
N PHE A 163 0.53 -6.90 -14.37
CA PHE A 163 1.98 -6.82 -14.54
C PHE A 163 2.38 -5.63 -15.41
N LEU A 164 1.66 -5.38 -16.51
CA LEU A 164 1.93 -4.25 -17.39
C LEU A 164 1.66 -2.92 -16.66
N ALA A 165 0.58 -2.85 -15.86
CA ALA A 165 0.28 -1.70 -15.01
C ALA A 165 1.35 -1.48 -13.93
N ALA A 166 1.85 -2.55 -13.29
CA ALA A 166 2.95 -2.47 -12.33
C ALA A 166 4.27 -2.04 -12.98
N ALA A 167 4.56 -2.55 -14.19
CA ALA A 167 5.77 -2.26 -14.96
C ALA A 167 5.84 -0.78 -15.40
N GLU A 168 4.69 -0.14 -15.65
CA GLU A 168 4.64 1.28 -16.03
C GLU A 168 4.98 2.23 -14.87
N ARG A 169 4.81 1.77 -13.62
CA ARG A 169 4.96 2.58 -12.40
C ARG A 169 6.20 2.22 -11.57
N LEU A 170 7.18 1.55 -12.18
CA LEU A 170 8.34 1.04 -11.47
C LEU A 170 9.21 2.16 -10.87
N PRO A 171 9.64 2.02 -9.60
CA PRO A 171 10.74 2.81 -9.07
C PRO A 171 12.00 2.63 -9.92
N PRO A 172 12.81 3.68 -10.16
CA PRO A 172 13.99 3.60 -11.03
C PRO A 172 14.95 2.46 -10.65
N GLU A 173 15.11 2.21 -9.34
CA GLU A 173 15.96 1.13 -8.86
C GLU A 173 15.42 -0.27 -9.19
N GLN A 174 14.10 -0.48 -9.05
CA GLN A 174 13.46 -1.73 -9.44
C GLN A 174 13.42 -1.91 -10.94
N ALA A 175 13.22 -0.84 -11.70
CA ALA A 175 13.25 -0.88 -13.16
C ALA A 175 14.60 -1.40 -13.68
N CYS A 176 15.72 -0.90 -13.14
CA CYS A 176 17.07 -1.38 -13.48
C CYS A 176 17.26 -2.87 -13.18
N LYS A 177 16.94 -3.29 -11.94
CA LYS A 177 17.07 -4.70 -11.51
C LYS A 177 16.21 -5.63 -12.37
N SER A 178 14.98 -5.20 -12.66
CA SER A 178 14.00 -6.00 -13.41
C SER A 178 14.39 -6.12 -14.87
N TYR A 179 14.87 -5.05 -15.51
CA TYR A 179 15.30 -5.10 -16.91
C TYR A 179 16.47 -6.06 -17.13
N SER A 180 17.52 -5.97 -16.31
CA SER A 180 18.64 -6.92 -16.39
C SER A 180 18.20 -8.37 -16.12
N LYS A 181 17.27 -8.57 -15.19
CA LYS A 181 16.77 -9.91 -14.88
C LYS A 181 15.93 -10.48 -16.02
N LEU A 182 15.03 -9.70 -16.59
CA LEU A 182 14.21 -10.07 -17.75
C LEU A 182 15.08 -10.38 -18.96
N HIS A 183 16.13 -9.58 -19.20
CA HIS A 183 17.07 -9.84 -20.28
C HIS A 183 17.77 -11.19 -20.08
N LYS A 184 18.33 -11.46 -18.89
CA LYS A 184 18.96 -12.75 -18.58
C LYS A 184 18.00 -13.94 -18.72
N MET A 185 16.75 -13.79 -18.25
CA MET A 185 15.71 -14.82 -18.39
C MET A 185 15.35 -15.08 -19.85
N LEU A 186 15.26 -14.04 -20.68
CA LEU A 186 14.95 -14.18 -22.10
C LEU A 186 16.12 -14.81 -22.88
N THR A 187 17.36 -14.43 -22.56
CA THR A 187 18.55 -15.05 -23.15
C THR A 187 18.69 -16.52 -22.74
N SER A 188 18.44 -16.86 -21.47
CA SER A 188 18.45 -18.26 -21.03
C SER A 188 17.34 -19.07 -21.69
N ALA A 189 16.15 -18.51 -21.86
CA ALA A 189 15.05 -19.17 -22.57
C ALA A 189 15.38 -19.47 -24.05
N GLN A 190 16.16 -18.60 -24.71
CA GLN A 190 16.66 -18.82 -26.08
C GLN A 190 17.75 -19.90 -26.11
N GLN A 191 18.60 -19.96 -25.07
CA GLN A 191 19.70 -20.92 -25.00
C GLN A 191 19.22 -22.33 -24.62
N ASP A 192 18.19 -22.43 -23.78
CA ASP A 192 17.50 -23.68 -23.43
C ASP A 192 16.71 -24.28 -24.61
N GLU A 193 16.50 -23.54 -25.71
CA GLU A 193 15.98 -24.13 -26.94
C GLU A 193 16.88 -25.23 -27.49
N ILE A 194 18.18 -25.16 -27.17
CA ILE A 194 19.25 -26.03 -27.68
C ILE A 194 19.49 -27.25 -26.75
N GLN A 195 19.05 -27.23 -25.48
CA GLN A 195 19.43 -28.24 -24.47
C GLN A 195 18.29 -29.13 -23.91
N GLU A 196 17.11 -29.18 -24.55
CA GLU A 196 15.99 -30.07 -24.18
C GLU A 196 15.59 -30.09 -22.68
N LYS A 197 15.88 -29.03 -21.92
CA LYS A 197 15.31 -28.84 -20.58
C LYS A 197 13.96 -28.12 -20.69
N ILE A 198 13.01 -28.60 -19.88
CA ILE A 198 11.60 -28.20 -19.78
C ILE A 198 11.40 -26.70 -20.08
N LYS A 199 10.90 -26.41 -21.29
CA LYS A 199 10.80 -25.06 -21.86
C LYS A 199 9.61 -24.28 -21.31
N TRP A 200 9.78 -22.97 -21.13
CA TRP A 200 8.63 -22.08 -20.94
C TRP A 200 7.75 -22.05 -22.18
N GLY A 201 6.43 -22.02 -22.00
CA GLY A 201 5.48 -21.93 -23.11
C GLY A 201 5.65 -20.63 -23.91
N PRO A 202 5.32 -20.61 -25.23
CA PRO A 202 5.50 -19.45 -26.09
C PRO A 202 4.73 -18.21 -25.60
N LEU A 203 3.56 -18.41 -24.98
CA LEU A 203 2.76 -17.34 -24.36
C LEU A 203 3.50 -16.67 -23.20
N PHE A 204 4.24 -17.44 -22.41
CA PHE A 204 5.02 -16.89 -21.31
C PHE A 204 6.22 -16.10 -21.82
N VAL A 205 6.90 -16.58 -22.88
CA VAL A 205 7.98 -15.86 -23.52
C VAL A 205 7.49 -14.55 -24.12
N ASP A 206 6.33 -14.55 -24.81
CA ASP A 206 5.72 -13.33 -25.34
C ASP A 206 5.33 -12.35 -24.22
N PHE A 207 4.77 -12.87 -23.13
CA PHE A 207 4.49 -12.09 -21.93
C PHE A 207 5.74 -11.45 -21.32
N LEU A 208 6.85 -12.20 -21.20
CA LEU A 208 8.12 -11.65 -20.73
C LEU A 208 8.67 -10.55 -21.66
N LYS A 209 8.54 -10.72 -22.98
CA LYS A 209 8.91 -9.69 -23.98
C LYS A 209 8.06 -8.44 -23.82
N LYS A 210 6.75 -8.58 -23.61
CA LYS A 210 5.84 -7.45 -23.35
C LYS A 210 6.21 -6.71 -22.07
N ILE A 211 6.48 -7.44 -20.98
CA ILE A 211 6.97 -6.83 -19.73
C ILE A 211 8.29 -6.10 -19.99
N GLN A 212 9.26 -6.73 -20.64
CA GLN A 212 10.56 -6.13 -20.93
C GLN A 212 10.41 -4.82 -21.72
N SER A 213 9.57 -4.80 -22.75
CA SER A 213 9.28 -3.59 -23.53
C SER A 213 8.66 -2.48 -22.67
N ARG A 214 7.76 -2.81 -21.73
CA ARG A 214 7.18 -1.82 -20.81
C ARG A 214 8.21 -1.29 -19.81
N VAL A 215 9.04 -2.17 -19.24
CA VAL A 215 10.12 -1.77 -18.33
C VAL A 215 11.15 -0.90 -19.05
N GLU A 216 11.48 -1.23 -20.30
CA GLU A 216 12.37 -0.43 -21.15
C GLU A 216 11.80 0.98 -21.37
N LYS A 217 10.54 1.11 -21.75
CA LYS A 217 9.86 2.41 -21.89
C LYS A 217 9.87 3.20 -20.58
N CYS A 218 9.63 2.54 -19.45
CA CYS A 218 9.70 3.17 -18.13
C CYS A 218 11.12 3.66 -17.82
N LEU A 219 12.16 2.86 -18.12
CA LEU A 219 13.56 3.24 -17.93
C LEU A 219 13.99 4.39 -18.83
N VAL A 220 13.53 4.41 -20.09
CA VAL A 220 13.81 5.49 -21.04
C VAL A 220 13.19 6.80 -20.55
N ARG A 221 11.92 6.77 -20.09
CA ARG A 221 11.24 7.94 -19.53
C ARG A 221 11.96 8.50 -18.29
N ASP A 222 12.42 7.62 -17.41
CA ASP A 222 13.06 7.99 -16.14
C ASP A 222 14.60 7.87 -16.20
N ALA A 223 15.22 7.91 -17.39
CA ALA A 223 16.62 7.54 -17.60
C ALA A 223 17.60 8.39 -16.76
N ALA A 224 17.37 9.70 -16.67
CA ALA A 224 18.18 10.60 -15.83
C ALA A 224 18.10 10.26 -14.33
N ARG A 225 16.97 9.72 -13.86
CA ARG A 225 16.81 9.27 -12.46
C ARG A 225 17.44 7.88 -12.28
N ALA A 226 17.23 6.98 -13.25
CA ALA A 226 17.79 5.63 -13.25
C ALA A 226 19.33 5.67 -13.22
N ALA A 227 19.97 6.53 -14.02
CA ALA A 227 21.43 6.68 -14.10
C ALA A 227 22.10 7.04 -12.76
N ARG A 228 21.35 7.61 -11.80
CA ARG A 228 21.85 7.96 -10.45
C ARG A 228 21.72 6.82 -9.44
N THR A 229 21.08 5.72 -9.80
CA THR A 229 20.88 4.58 -8.90
C THR A 229 22.09 3.65 -8.91
N THR A 230 22.38 3.01 -7.78
CA THR A 230 23.43 1.98 -7.68
C THR A 230 23.13 0.76 -8.55
N SER A 231 21.85 0.48 -8.77
CA SER A 231 21.40 -0.66 -9.57
C SER A 231 21.67 -0.45 -11.07
N TRP A 232 21.65 0.79 -11.56
CA TRP A 232 22.09 1.11 -12.92
C TRP A 232 23.55 0.76 -13.17
N LEU A 233 24.44 1.08 -12.22
CA LEU A 233 25.87 0.75 -12.32
C LEU A 233 26.12 -0.77 -12.37
N LYS A 234 25.25 -1.56 -11.74
CA LYS A 234 25.29 -3.03 -11.76
C LYS A 234 24.70 -3.66 -13.02
N MET A 235 24.01 -2.89 -13.86
CA MET A 235 23.48 -3.39 -15.13
C MET A 235 24.62 -3.62 -16.14
N ASP A 236 24.43 -4.53 -17.08
CA ASP A 236 25.40 -4.78 -18.15
C ASP A 236 25.57 -3.53 -19.04
N LEU A 237 26.77 -3.34 -19.60
CA LEU A 237 27.12 -2.14 -20.37
C LEU A 237 26.27 -2.00 -21.64
N GLU A 238 25.95 -3.10 -22.31
CA GLU A 238 25.09 -3.11 -23.50
C GLU A 238 23.67 -2.65 -23.18
N LEU A 239 23.11 -3.12 -22.06
CA LEU A 239 21.78 -2.72 -21.60
C LEU A 239 21.73 -1.23 -21.25
N ARG A 240 22.78 -0.72 -20.59
CA ARG A 240 22.90 0.72 -20.30
C ARG A 240 22.98 1.55 -21.58
N ARG A 241 23.83 1.14 -22.52
CA ARG A 241 24.00 1.81 -23.81
C ARG A 241 22.70 1.85 -24.60
N ARG A 242 21.97 0.72 -24.65
CA ARG A 242 20.66 0.64 -25.32
C ARG A 242 19.66 1.64 -24.75
N ILE A 243 19.55 1.74 -23.42
CA ILE A 243 18.65 2.71 -22.78
C ILE A 243 19.13 4.16 -23.01
N GLN A 244 20.44 4.42 -22.99
CA GLN A 244 20.99 5.76 -23.26
C GLN A 244 20.72 6.22 -24.69
N GLU A 245 20.91 5.34 -25.67
CA GLU A 245 20.59 5.59 -27.08
C GLU A 245 19.09 5.88 -27.26
N LEU A 246 18.22 5.04 -26.68
CA LEU A 246 16.76 5.21 -26.76
C LEU A 246 16.25 6.45 -26.03
N ALA A 247 16.89 6.85 -24.94
CA ALA A 247 16.55 8.05 -24.19
C ALA A 247 17.14 9.33 -24.82
N CYS A 248 17.87 9.19 -25.94
CA CYS A 248 18.66 10.27 -26.54
C CYS A 248 19.52 11.00 -25.49
N LEU A 249 20.01 10.27 -24.49
CA LEU A 249 20.98 10.80 -23.55
C LEU A 249 22.29 10.94 -24.32
N VAL A 250 22.52 12.13 -24.87
CA VAL A 250 23.79 12.49 -25.51
C VAL A 250 24.88 12.28 -24.47
N ILE A 251 25.62 11.17 -24.61
CA ILE A 251 26.92 11.02 -23.97
C ILE A 251 27.83 11.98 -24.75
N LEU A 252 27.87 13.25 -24.33
CA LEU A 252 29.01 14.09 -24.62
C LEU A 252 30.20 13.39 -23.94
N PRO A 253 31.18 12.90 -24.70
CA PRO A 253 32.36 12.32 -24.09
C PRO A 253 33.08 13.47 -23.39
N HIS A 254 33.14 13.38 -22.07
CA HIS A 254 33.81 14.30 -21.15
C HIS A 254 32.98 15.48 -20.61
N GLU A 255 32.23 15.26 -19.53
CA GLU A 255 31.92 16.31 -18.55
C GLU A 255 32.03 15.72 -17.14
N THR A 256 33.28 15.44 -16.73
CA THR A 256 33.64 15.66 -15.33
C THR A 256 33.74 17.16 -15.12
N SER A 257 32.91 17.71 -14.22
CA SER A 257 33.01 19.07 -13.66
C SER A 257 32.24 20.18 -14.41
N ARG A 258 31.02 20.48 -13.97
CA ARG A 258 30.70 21.55 -12.99
C ARG A 258 29.18 21.78 -12.92
N ARG A 259 28.71 22.14 -11.73
CA ARG A 259 27.38 22.70 -11.48
C ARG A 259 27.13 23.86 -12.46
N GLN A 260 26.14 23.75 -13.33
CA GLN A 260 25.60 24.92 -14.02
C GLN A 260 24.45 25.51 -13.21
N SER A 261 24.78 26.60 -12.51
CA SER A 261 23.79 27.53 -11.96
C SER A 261 22.96 28.10 -13.10
N ARG A 262 21.64 28.08 -12.93
CA ARG A 262 20.71 28.80 -13.81
C ARG A 262 20.99 30.29 -13.75
N HIS A 263 21.68 30.83 -14.76
CA HIS A 263 21.50 32.21 -15.18
C HIS A 263 21.40 32.23 -16.70
N SER A 264 20.15 32.33 -17.15
CA SER A 264 19.77 32.67 -18.52
C SER A 264 20.28 34.07 -18.80
N ASN A 265 21.16 34.23 -19.80
CA ASN A 265 21.44 35.51 -20.41
C ASN A 265 21.09 35.43 -21.90
N PHE A 266 20.05 36.20 -22.20
CA PHE A 266 19.46 36.47 -23.49
C PHE A 266 20.47 37.22 -24.39
N ILE A 267 20.68 36.70 -25.59
CA ILE A 267 21.48 37.32 -26.65
C ILE A 267 20.75 38.56 -27.16
N LYS A 268 21.42 39.72 -27.20
CA LYS A 268 21.05 40.86 -28.05
C LYS A 268 22.33 41.48 -28.64
N GLU A 269 22.37 41.53 -29.97
CA GLU A 269 23.40 42.16 -30.80
C GLU A 269 23.51 43.68 -30.58
N PRO A 270 24.66 44.30 -30.92
CA PRO A 270 24.87 45.73 -30.78
C PRO A 270 24.51 46.50 -32.06
N ARG A 271 23.84 47.64 -31.92
CA ARG A 271 23.96 48.76 -32.86
C ARG A 271 24.32 50.04 -32.10
N SER A 272 25.31 50.73 -32.64
CA SER A 272 25.81 52.05 -32.26
C SER A 272 24.75 53.14 -32.52
N VAL A 273 24.82 54.27 -31.78
CA VAL A 273 24.99 55.67 -32.25
C VAL A 273 24.90 56.66 -31.05
N SER A 274 25.95 57.49 -30.90
CA SER A 274 26.06 58.91 -30.46
C SER A 274 25.54 59.48 -29.10
N ASN A 275 26.49 60.11 -28.39
CA ASN A 275 26.52 61.37 -27.61
C ASN A 275 25.31 61.82 -26.75
N ARG A 276 25.53 62.03 -25.44
CA ARG A 276 25.82 63.34 -24.77
C ARG A 276 25.79 63.19 -23.23
N SER A 277 26.37 64.17 -22.55
CA SER A 277 26.92 64.16 -21.20
C SER A 277 25.94 64.22 -20.00
N THR A 278 26.53 63.94 -18.83
CA THR A 278 26.25 64.46 -17.46
C THR A 278 25.14 63.86 -16.56
N THR A 279 25.54 63.75 -15.28
CA THR A 279 24.82 63.67 -14.00
C THR A 279 24.70 62.33 -13.25
N ILE A 280 25.46 62.34 -12.16
CA ILE A 280 25.51 61.55 -10.93
C ILE A 280 24.14 61.54 -10.23
N ASN A 281 23.86 60.47 -9.46
CA ASN A 281 22.79 60.29 -8.44
C ASN A 281 21.63 59.33 -8.78
N ARG A 282 21.87 58.01 -8.74
CA ARG A 282 20.80 57.00 -8.60
C ARG A 282 21.03 55.94 -7.51
N THR A 283 22.11 56.03 -6.75
CA THR A 283 22.47 55.05 -5.71
C THR A 283 21.92 55.36 -4.32
N LEU A 284 21.27 56.51 -4.12
CA LEU A 284 20.71 56.92 -2.82
C LEU A 284 19.24 56.48 -2.60
N ASP A 285 18.50 56.16 -3.66
CA ASP A 285 17.06 55.86 -3.55
C ASP A 285 16.77 54.41 -3.08
N LEU A 286 17.65 53.46 -3.42
CA LEU A 286 17.44 52.06 -3.05
C LEU A 286 17.68 51.77 -1.56
N LYS A 287 18.46 52.62 -0.87
CA LYS A 287 18.71 52.51 0.57
C LYS A 287 17.57 53.11 1.41
N ARG A 288 16.85 54.14 0.92
CA ARG A 288 15.69 54.70 1.62
C ARG A 288 14.48 53.75 1.57
N VAL A 289 14.23 53.10 0.44
CA VAL A 289 13.12 52.13 0.31
C VAL A 289 13.33 50.90 1.20
N LYS A 290 14.58 50.49 1.46
CA LYS A 290 14.89 49.38 2.36
C LYS A 290 14.70 49.69 3.85
N MET A 291 14.79 50.95 4.28
CA MET A 291 14.59 51.33 5.69
C MET A 291 13.11 51.45 6.08
N VAL A 292 12.23 51.81 5.13
CA VAL A 292 10.78 51.97 5.39
C VAL A 292 10.06 50.61 5.54
N ILE A 293 10.60 49.53 4.94
CA ILE A 293 10.00 48.19 5.01
C ILE A 293 10.39 47.45 6.31
N SER A 294 11.55 47.76 6.90
CA SER A 294 11.97 47.16 8.18
C SER A 294 11.26 47.73 9.41
N GLU A 295 10.70 48.94 9.32
CA GLU A 295 10.05 49.62 10.45
C GLU A 295 8.61 49.15 10.72
N HIS A 296 7.95 48.51 9.74
CA HIS A 296 6.58 48.00 9.88
C HIS A 296 6.48 46.58 10.45
N ASN A 297 7.59 45.84 10.58
CA ASN A 297 7.58 44.46 11.10
C ASN A 297 7.87 44.36 12.61
N HIS A 298 8.25 45.45 13.28
CA HIS A 298 8.69 45.43 14.68
C HIS A 298 7.67 45.96 15.71
N LYS A 299 6.43 46.29 15.32
CA LYS A 299 5.42 46.91 16.21
C LYS A 299 4.21 46.04 16.63
N SER A 300 4.15 44.75 16.30
CA SER A 300 3.00 43.89 16.71
C SER A 300 3.36 42.64 17.52
N LEU A 301 4.51 42.61 18.19
CA LEU A 301 4.84 41.51 19.11
C LEU A 301 5.52 42.05 20.38
N LYS A 302 4.72 42.38 21.40
CA LYS A 302 5.04 42.30 22.86
C LYS A 302 4.05 43.13 23.70
N GLN A 303 3.18 42.45 24.44
CA GLN A 303 2.63 42.78 25.79
C GLN A 303 1.41 41.85 26.01
N THR A 304 1.17 41.13 27.11
CA THR A 304 1.85 40.89 28.40
C THR A 304 1.08 39.74 29.09
N VAL A 305 1.76 39.00 29.98
CA VAL A 305 1.21 37.93 30.86
C VAL A 305 0.85 38.53 32.23
N THR A 306 0.02 37.80 33.01
CA THR A 306 -0.52 37.96 34.40
C THR A 306 -1.90 38.63 34.48
N GLN A 307 -2.91 38.19 35.26
CA GLN A 307 -2.94 37.38 36.49
C GLN A 307 -4.37 36.79 36.73
N GLN A 308 -4.47 35.88 37.71
CA GLN A 308 -5.65 35.09 38.11
C GLN A 308 -6.72 35.87 38.94
N GLN A 309 -7.97 35.35 38.94
CA GLN A 309 -8.87 35.08 40.10
C GLN A 309 -10.35 35.54 40.02
N SER A 310 -11.22 34.53 40.24
CA SER A 310 -12.50 34.44 40.99
C SER A 310 -13.77 35.27 40.66
N LYS A 311 -14.82 34.51 40.29
CA LYS A 311 -16.25 34.49 40.75
C LYS A 311 -17.03 35.82 40.91
N LYS A 312 -18.16 35.94 40.18
CA LYS A 312 -19.57 36.15 40.65
C LYS A 312 -20.53 36.34 39.45
N VAL A 313 -21.56 35.47 39.28
CA VAL A 313 -23.01 35.64 39.56
C VAL A 313 -23.84 36.29 38.44
N PHE A 314 -24.70 35.45 37.84
CA PHE A 314 -26.07 35.60 37.28
C PHE A 314 -26.59 36.94 36.72
N ASN A 315 -27.17 36.89 35.51
CA ASN A 315 -28.58 37.24 35.24
C ASN A 315 -29.08 36.72 33.88
N LYS A 316 -30.24 36.04 33.89
CA LYS A 316 -31.19 35.80 32.76
C LYS A 316 -32.10 37.06 32.62
N PRO A 317 -33.11 37.21 31.70
CA PRO A 317 -33.86 36.19 30.95
C PRO A 317 -34.49 36.54 29.56
N LYS A 318 -35.10 35.50 28.93
CA LYS A 318 -36.29 35.47 28.01
C LYS A 318 -36.15 36.15 26.62
N SER A 319 -36.63 35.62 25.49
CA SER A 319 -37.94 35.00 25.18
C SER A 319 -37.95 34.26 23.82
N ASP A 320 -38.68 33.15 23.76
CA ASP A 320 -39.32 32.50 22.58
C ASP A 320 -40.78 33.11 22.48
N PRO A 321 -41.71 32.86 21.51
CA PRO A 321 -41.74 31.76 20.52
C PRO A 321 -42.48 31.98 19.16
N LEU A 322 -42.56 30.89 18.38
CA LEU A 322 -43.58 30.49 17.37
C LEU A 322 -43.37 30.88 15.89
N GLU A 323 -43.21 29.87 15.03
CA GLU A 323 -44.20 29.57 13.96
C GLU A 323 -44.25 28.08 13.60
N ARG A 324 -45.44 27.66 13.15
CA ARG A 324 -46.01 26.30 13.08
C ARG A 324 -46.02 25.77 11.65
N LYS A 325 -45.87 24.44 11.54
CA LYS A 325 -46.60 23.45 10.68
C LYS A 325 -46.55 23.65 9.15
N MET A 326 -46.66 22.66 8.27
CA MET A 326 -46.80 21.19 8.24
C MET A 326 -46.73 20.85 6.73
N GLN A 327 -46.12 19.75 6.32
CA GLN A 327 -46.82 18.73 5.52
C GLN A 327 -46.05 17.41 5.52
N ASN A 328 -46.84 16.35 5.49
CA ASN A 328 -46.62 14.99 5.90
C ASN A 328 -46.43 14.11 4.66
N ASP A 329 -45.61 13.05 4.73
CA ASP A 329 -46.01 11.80 4.10
C ASP A 329 -45.43 10.55 4.74
N LYS A 330 -46.28 9.53 4.81
CA LYS A 330 -46.19 8.31 5.61
C LYS A 330 -45.13 7.34 5.10
N GLN A 331 -44.40 6.69 6.01
CA GLN A 331 -43.80 5.39 5.72
C GLN A 331 -43.91 4.41 6.91
N ILE A 332 -44.43 3.24 6.56
CA ILE A 332 -44.78 2.08 7.38
C ILE A 332 -43.52 1.51 8.05
N THR A 333 -43.54 1.39 9.38
CA THR A 333 -42.50 0.76 10.17
C THR A 333 -42.77 -0.74 10.31
N THR A 334 -41.91 -1.57 9.74
CA THR A 334 -41.70 -2.96 10.16
C THR A 334 -40.54 -2.99 11.16
N ASP A 335 -40.89 -3.15 12.43
CA ASP A 335 -39.94 -3.35 13.52
C ASP A 335 -39.19 -4.67 13.34
N THR A 336 -37.86 -4.58 13.28
CA THR A 336 -36.98 -5.70 13.63
C THR A 336 -36.05 -5.26 14.76
N ASN A 337 -36.25 -5.93 15.90
CA ASN A 337 -35.60 -5.67 17.18
C ASN A 337 -34.07 -5.63 17.10
N ARG A 338 -33.48 -4.46 17.37
CA ARG A 338 -32.05 -4.29 17.67
C ARG A 338 -31.84 -4.27 19.19
N PRO A 339 -30.96 -5.09 19.78
CA PRO A 339 -30.65 -4.97 21.21
C PRO A 339 -29.91 -3.66 21.51
N LYS A 340 -30.47 -2.89 22.46
CA LYS A 340 -29.90 -1.66 23.02
C LYS A 340 -28.83 -2.00 24.07
N SER A 341 -27.60 -2.30 23.64
CA SER A 341 -26.43 -2.36 24.53
C SER A 341 -25.10 -2.40 23.77
N TRP A 342 -24.88 -1.49 22.83
CA TRP A 342 -23.57 -1.33 22.20
C TRP A 342 -22.86 -0.10 22.79
N PRO A 343 -21.69 -0.24 23.43
CA PRO A 343 -20.89 0.90 23.83
C PRO A 343 -20.36 1.62 22.58
N ASN A 344 -20.80 2.85 22.35
CA ASN A 344 -20.22 3.71 21.32
C ASN A 344 -18.77 4.05 21.71
N LYS A 345 -17.85 3.86 20.74
CA LYS A 345 -16.37 3.96 20.83
C LYS A 345 -15.65 2.77 21.51
N LEU A 346 -15.39 1.72 20.74
CA LEU A 346 -14.31 0.75 21.02
C LEU A 346 -13.08 1.12 20.19
N GLU A 347 -12.10 1.76 20.83
CA GLU A 347 -10.79 2.01 20.23
C GLU A 347 -9.93 0.74 20.36
N VAL A 348 -9.94 -0.10 19.31
CA VAL A 348 -9.18 -1.36 19.25
C VAL A 348 -7.70 -1.06 18.93
N LYS A 349 -6.86 -1.08 19.97
CA LYS A 349 -5.40 -0.80 19.93
C LYS A 349 -4.68 -1.51 18.76
N SER A 350 -3.72 -0.83 18.14
CA SER A 350 -2.99 -1.25 16.93
C SER A 350 -1.97 -2.40 17.11
N ARG A 351 -1.83 -2.97 18.31
CA ARG A 351 -0.79 -3.94 18.72
C ARG A 351 -0.81 -5.31 17.98
N TYR A 352 -1.58 -5.47 16.92
CA TYR A 352 -1.85 -6.77 16.29
C TYR A 352 -1.36 -6.87 14.85
N LEU A 353 -0.77 -5.80 14.29
CA LEU A 353 -0.39 -5.68 12.88
C LEU A 353 1.13 -5.78 12.62
N GLU A 354 1.91 -6.41 13.50
CA GLU A 354 3.36 -6.51 13.27
C GLU A 354 3.73 -7.68 12.35
N PRO A 355 4.50 -7.44 11.26
CA PRO A 355 5.01 -8.51 10.41
C PRO A 355 6.10 -9.31 11.15
N ARG A 356 5.99 -10.65 11.10
CA ARG A 356 6.95 -11.57 11.72
C ARG A 356 8.19 -11.72 10.82
N ASN A 357 9.07 -10.72 10.81
CA ASN A 357 10.45 -10.90 10.35
C ASN A 357 11.34 -11.20 11.55
N LYS A 358 11.35 -12.47 11.98
CA LYS A 358 12.43 -13.03 12.80
C LYS A 358 12.71 -14.45 12.33
N SER A 359 13.80 -14.61 11.60
CA SER A 359 14.48 -15.88 11.39
C SER A 359 14.85 -16.45 12.76
N VAL A 360 14.38 -17.67 13.04
CA VAL A 360 14.81 -18.44 14.21
C VAL A 360 16.03 -19.26 13.77
N PRO A 361 17.19 -19.15 14.42
CA PRO A 361 18.31 -20.06 14.18
C PRO A 361 17.91 -21.47 14.63
N LYS A 362 18.06 -22.46 13.75
CA LYS A 362 17.98 -23.87 14.12
C LYS A 362 19.20 -24.21 14.98
N GLU A 363 18.98 -24.47 16.26
CA GLU A 363 19.93 -25.25 17.06
C GLU A 363 19.75 -26.73 16.68
N THR A 364 20.80 -27.29 16.08
CA THR A 364 20.95 -28.72 15.81
C THR A 364 21.41 -29.39 17.09
N THR A 365 20.55 -30.14 17.77
CA THR A 365 20.95 -31.01 18.89
C THR A 365 21.14 -32.42 18.35
N GLN A 366 22.38 -32.89 18.29
CA GLN A 366 22.72 -34.31 18.07
C GLN A 366 22.50 -35.09 19.38
N PRO A 367 22.03 -36.35 19.35
CA PRO A 367 21.96 -37.18 20.54
C PRO A 367 23.31 -37.88 20.77
N ILE A 368 23.85 -37.73 21.97
CA ILE A 368 24.98 -38.51 22.49
C ILE A 368 24.43 -39.86 22.98
N HIS A 369 24.94 -40.94 22.39
CA HIS A 369 24.76 -42.31 22.86
C HIS A 369 25.45 -42.46 24.24
N GLN A 370 24.72 -42.95 25.25
CA GLN A 370 25.30 -43.50 26.47
C GLN A 370 25.09 -45.01 26.48
N GLU A 371 26.20 -45.75 26.33
CA GLU A 371 26.34 -47.14 26.74
C GLU A 371 26.16 -47.25 28.26
N LYS A 372 25.42 -48.28 28.69
CA LYS A 372 25.44 -48.77 30.07
C LYS A 372 26.02 -50.18 30.08
N LEU A 373 27.02 -50.35 30.94
CA LEU A 373 27.28 -51.58 31.70
C LEU A 373 26.08 -51.90 32.61
#